data_AF-I1ZPH1-F1
#
_entry.id   AF-I1ZPH1-F1
#
_cell.length_a   1.000
_cell.length_b   1.000
_cell.length_c   1.000
_cell.angle_alpha   90.00
_cell.angle_beta   90.00
_cell.angle_gamma   90.00
#
_symmetry.space_group_name_H-M   'P 1'
#
loop_
_entity.id
_entity.type
_entity.pdbx_description
1 polymer ?
#
loop_
_entity_poly.entity_id
_entity_poly.type
_entity_poly.pdbx_seq_one_letter_code
_entity_poly.pdbx_strand_id
1 'polypeptide(L)'
;MEANVRRIRIELVELLYYISVALSVGLFLFLNVSLFVHRNLLTVVSITTLILMIPTLLLNIRNISRSAFFFGITFLSCVLYQIIRATNTYFYSSIEIFYAIRQYTWVLLFFVLIYLFANDEKKMKRILDNTLSILSVSLLLRFFSWFSFTFLKANLFPNILMEFGKLWYRNETSIRVDGTPLISIAMFLTFYLFLKYRDKKYLYTLMFMLLFAIFVNQTRMLIFPQIFSMILMYVYHKFPYMPLYLLFVIVGISCFFFLGGSEWFKNWIDAFNNGTSDMGLGYRYWELKYYLGLLTDYRWINGLGILTSSNPNSYFILFGPGRVQMYLDDLGFIELFVQFGLLAIFLYGYLLYMLTKLIRRMKTKQYIYERSLFIGLMANILITAPSLNIFGSQRSYSLVIILAMVFFYDYQLKRKDNKNG
;
A
#
# COMPACT_ATOMS: atom_id res chain seq x y z
N MET A 1 10.92 7.20 38.77
CA MET A 1 11.63 6.18 37.96
C MET A 1 10.75 5.64 36.83
N GLU A 2 9.52 5.19 37.10
CA GLU A 2 8.59 4.64 36.09
C GLU A 2 8.22 5.59 34.95
N ALA A 3 7.99 6.88 35.24
CA ALA A 3 7.68 7.87 34.20
C ALA A 3 8.85 8.07 33.21
N ASN A 4 10.09 7.97 33.69
CA ASN A 4 11.29 8.11 32.86
C ASN A 4 11.49 6.88 31.96
N VAL A 5 11.27 5.67 32.50
CA VAL A 5 11.29 4.41 31.73
C VAL A 5 10.21 4.40 30.64
N ARG A 6 9.00 4.89 30.95
CA ARG A 6 7.92 5.01 29.96
C ARG A 6 8.28 5.99 28.85
N ARG A 7 8.90 7.12 29.17
CA ARG A 7 9.34 8.11 28.19
C ARG A 7 10.41 7.56 27.25
N ILE A 8 11.47 6.95 27.80
CA ILE A 8 12.55 6.32 27.01
C ILE A 8 12.00 5.26 26.07
N ARG A 9 11.03 4.45 26.53
CA ARG A 9 10.38 3.44 25.69
C ARG A 9 9.64 4.07 24.50
N ILE A 10 8.92 5.17 24.71
CA ILE A 10 8.19 5.87 23.64
C ILE A 10 9.17 6.45 22.62
N GLU A 11 10.24 7.09 23.07
CA GLU A 11 11.29 7.65 22.21
C GLU A 11 11.99 6.55 21.38
N LEU A 12 12.28 5.40 22.00
CA LEU A 12 12.83 4.23 21.32
C LEU A 12 11.87 3.67 20.25
N VAL A 13 10.58 3.54 20.58
CA VAL A 13 9.56 3.06 19.63
C VAL A 13 9.42 4.03 18.45
N GLU A 14 9.42 5.34 18.70
CA GLU A 14 9.37 6.36 17.66
C GLU A 14 10.60 6.29 16.74
N LEU A 15 11.79 6.11 17.31
CA LEU A 15 13.02 5.90 16.55
C LEU A 15 12.95 4.62 15.69
N LEU A 16 12.54 3.49 16.27
CA LEU A 16 12.40 2.23 15.55
C LEU A 16 11.36 2.32 14.42
N TYR A 17 10.27 3.06 14.64
CA TYR A 17 9.31 3.37 13.58
C TYR A 17 9.96 4.17 12.43
N TYR A 18 10.78 5.17 12.71
CA TYR A 18 11.47 5.90 11.65
C TYR A 18 12.51 5.05 10.92
N ILE A 19 13.19 4.14 11.63
CA ILE A 19 14.06 3.13 11.00
C ILE A 19 13.24 2.21 10.10
N SER A 20 12.06 1.76 10.53
CA SER A 20 11.18 0.94 9.67
C SER A 20 10.67 1.72 8.47
N VAL A 21 10.37 3.01 8.60
CA VAL A 21 10.04 3.88 7.45
C VAL A 21 11.23 3.94 6.48
N ALA A 22 12.44 4.22 6.98
CA ALA A 22 13.66 4.30 6.15
C ALA A 22 13.94 2.99 5.40
N LEU A 23 13.80 1.85 6.08
CA LEU A 23 13.92 0.53 5.44
C LEU A 23 12.81 0.28 4.42
N SER A 24 11.57 0.68 4.70
CA SER A 24 10.43 0.50 3.80
C SER A 24 10.60 1.28 2.49
N VAL A 25 11.18 2.47 2.53
CA VAL A 25 11.44 3.28 1.33
C VAL A 25 12.77 2.93 0.64
N GLY A 26 13.43 1.85 1.10
CA GLY A 26 14.73 1.44 0.56
C GLY A 26 15.80 2.50 0.72
N LEU A 27 15.74 3.31 1.80
CA LEU A 27 16.68 4.42 1.99
C LEU A 27 18.12 3.92 2.00
N PHE A 28 18.43 2.74 2.51
CA PHE A 28 19.81 2.24 2.59
C PHE A 28 20.27 1.46 1.35
N LEU A 29 19.48 1.42 0.27
CA LEU A 29 19.89 0.79 -0.99
C LEU A 29 21.11 1.50 -1.62
N PHE A 30 21.31 2.78 -1.33
CA PHE A 30 22.52 3.50 -1.79
C PHE A 30 23.81 2.95 -1.14
N LEU A 31 23.72 2.26 0.00
CA LEU A 31 24.84 1.63 0.71
C LEU A 31 25.17 0.22 0.16
N ASN A 32 24.73 -0.09 -1.05
CA ASN A 32 24.97 -1.38 -1.70
C ASN A 32 24.40 -2.60 -0.94
N VAL A 33 23.38 -2.39 -0.10
CA VAL A 33 22.61 -3.47 0.52
C VAL A 33 21.49 -3.90 -0.42
N SER A 34 21.21 -5.19 -0.56
CA SER A 34 20.16 -5.69 -1.46
C SER A 34 18.75 -5.45 -0.90
N LEU A 35 17.74 -5.42 -1.79
CA LEU A 35 16.33 -5.29 -1.38
C LEU A 35 15.88 -6.44 -0.48
N PHE A 36 16.39 -7.65 -0.73
CA PHE A 36 16.07 -8.83 0.07
C PHE A 36 16.49 -8.64 1.55
N VAL A 37 17.71 -8.14 1.77
CA VAL A 37 18.23 -7.85 3.11
C VAL A 37 17.42 -6.73 3.77
N HIS A 38 17.08 -5.68 3.03
CA HIS A 38 16.20 -4.61 3.53
C HIS A 38 14.86 -5.11 4.05
N ARG A 39 14.19 -5.97 3.27
CA ARG A 39 12.88 -6.53 3.65
C ARG A 39 12.98 -7.43 4.89
N ASN A 40 14.09 -8.15 5.05
CA ASN A 40 14.33 -8.95 6.26
C ASN A 40 14.57 -8.06 7.48
N LEU A 41 15.43 -7.05 7.36
CA LEU A 41 15.68 -6.08 8.42
C LEU A 41 14.40 -5.32 8.80
N LEU A 42 13.61 -4.89 7.82
CA LEU A 42 12.30 -4.26 8.06
C LEU A 42 11.40 -5.16 8.89
N THR A 43 11.36 -6.45 8.58
CA THR A 43 10.55 -7.43 9.32
C THR A 43 11.05 -7.59 10.74
N VAL A 44 12.35 -7.74 10.96
CA VAL A 44 12.96 -7.87 12.29
C VAL A 44 12.72 -6.62 13.15
N VAL A 45 12.93 -5.42 12.58
CA VAL A 45 12.64 -4.15 13.26
C VAL A 45 11.14 -4.03 13.56
N SER A 46 10.27 -4.46 12.64
CA SER A 46 8.82 -4.44 12.84
C SER A 46 8.41 -5.32 14.02
N ILE A 47 8.90 -6.57 14.06
CA ILE A 47 8.64 -7.53 15.17
C ILE A 47 9.15 -6.94 16.48
N THR A 48 10.38 -6.43 16.51
CA THR A 48 10.97 -5.82 17.71
C THR A 48 10.13 -4.66 18.23
N THR A 49 9.69 -3.77 17.33
CA THR A 49 8.85 -2.62 17.66
C THR A 49 7.49 -3.05 18.19
N LEU A 50 6.87 -4.07 17.57
CA LEU A 50 5.59 -4.63 18.03
C LEU A 50 5.71 -5.22 19.43
N ILE A 51 6.74 -6.04 19.69
CA ILE A 51 6.99 -6.66 21.00
C ILE A 51 7.15 -5.59 22.09
N LEU A 52 7.97 -4.57 21.84
CA LEU A 52 8.16 -3.45 22.77
C LEU A 52 6.86 -2.69 23.07
N MET A 53 5.93 -2.70 22.12
CA MET A 53 4.65 -2.01 22.20
C MET A 53 3.51 -2.82 22.81
N ILE A 54 3.62 -4.14 22.95
CA ILE A 54 2.55 -4.97 23.55
C ILE A 54 2.16 -4.46 24.95
N PRO A 55 3.08 -4.24 25.91
CA PRO A 55 2.70 -3.80 27.26
C PRO A 55 2.04 -2.42 27.25
N THR A 56 2.51 -1.50 26.41
CA THR A 56 1.95 -0.14 26.31
C THR A 56 0.58 -0.14 25.66
N LEU A 57 0.34 -0.99 24.66
CA LEU A 57 -0.97 -1.17 24.03
C LEU A 57 -2.00 -1.76 25.00
N LEU A 58 -1.61 -2.78 25.77
CA LEU A 58 -2.48 -3.40 26.78
C LEU A 58 -2.91 -2.41 27.87
N LEU A 59 -1.97 -1.60 28.38
CA LEU A 59 -2.28 -0.57 29.39
C LEU A 59 -3.17 0.56 28.85
N ASN A 60 -3.15 0.82 27.54
CA ASN A 60 -3.87 1.92 26.91
C ASN A 60 -5.00 1.45 25.98
N ILE A 61 -5.54 0.24 26.19
CA ILE A 61 -6.56 -0.37 25.33
C ILE A 61 -7.81 0.50 25.16
N ARG A 62 -8.16 1.28 26.20
CA ARG A 62 -9.30 2.22 26.20
C ARG A 62 -9.09 3.44 25.30
N ASN A 63 -7.86 3.72 24.92
CA ASN A 63 -7.46 4.87 24.10
C ASN A 63 -7.32 4.53 22.60
N ILE A 64 -7.71 3.32 22.20
CA ILE A 64 -7.65 2.83 20.83
C ILE A 64 -9.06 2.41 20.41
N SER A 65 -9.41 2.59 19.12
CA SER A 65 -10.71 2.15 18.64
C SER A 65 -10.88 0.64 18.76
N ARG A 66 -12.04 0.18 19.27
CA ARG A 66 -12.44 -1.24 19.23
C ARG A 66 -12.41 -1.83 17.82
N SER A 67 -12.70 -1.02 16.80
CA SER A 67 -12.64 -1.43 15.40
C SER A 67 -11.20 -1.75 14.95
N ALA A 68 -10.20 -1.10 15.56
CA ALA A 68 -8.79 -1.38 15.31
C ALA A 68 -8.39 -2.77 15.84
N PHE A 69 -8.82 -3.11 17.07
CA PHE A 69 -8.60 -4.43 17.65
C PHE A 69 -9.34 -5.53 16.90
N PHE A 70 -10.60 -5.29 16.53
CA PHE A 70 -11.37 -6.24 15.72
C PHE A 70 -10.65 -6.54 14.40
N PHE A 71 -10.23 -5.50 13.67
CA PHE A 71 -9.46 -5.70 12.44
C PHE A 71 -8.15 -6.43 12.69
N GLY A 72 -7.37 -6.00 13.70
CA GLY A 72 -6.07 -6.59 14.02
C GLY A 72 -6.15 -8.08 14.36
N ILE A 73 -7.12 -8.47 15.21
CA ILE A 73 -7.34 -9.87 15.59
C ILE A 73 -7.78 -10.68 14.37
N THR A 74 -8.78 -10.21 13.61
CA THR A 74 -9.26 -10.97 12.45
C THR A 74 -8.21 -11.07 11.35
N PHE A 75 -7.46 -10.00 11.10
CA PHE A 75 -6.33 -10.00 10.16
C PHE A 75 -5.28 -11.04 10.57
N LEU A 76 -4.89 -11.06 11.84
CA LEU A 76 -3.93 -12.04 12.38
C LEU A 76 -4.46 -13.47 12.23
N SER A 77 -5.73 -13.71 12.56
CA SER A 77 -6.37 -15.02 12.38
C SER A 77 -6.39 -15.46 10.91
N CYS A 78 -6.68 -14.56 9.97
CA CYS A 78 -6.62 -14.85 8.54
C CYS A 78 -5.21 -15.25 8.10
N VAL A 79 -4.19 -14.49 8.51
CA VAL A 79 -2.79 -14.77 8.16
C VAL A 79 -2.32 -16.08 8.78
N LEU A 80 -2.65 -16.34 10.05
CA LEU A 80 -2.33 -17.58 10.76
C LEU A 80 -2.98 -18.80 10.09
N TYR A 81 -4.28 -18.70 9.76
CA TYR A 81 -4.96 -19.77 9.05
C TYR A 81 -4.30 -20.08 7.70
N GLN A 82 -3.96 -19.05 6.92
CA GLN A 82 -3.38 -19.24 5.60
C GLN A 82 -1.92 -19.72 5.63
N ILE A 83 -1.13 -19.34 6.63
CA ILE A 83 0.23 -19.85 6.77
C ILE A 83 0.25 -21.31 7.25
N ILE A 84 -0.68 -21.70 8.14
CA ILE A 84 -0.84 -23.11 8.54
C ILE A 84 -1.23 -23.96 7.32
N ARG A 85 -2.19 -23.48 6.52
CA ARG A 85 -2.58 -24.14 5.26
C ARG A 85 -1.42 -24.25 4.27
N ALA A 86 -0.66 -23.18 4.08
CA ALA A 86 0.51 -23.19 3.20
C ALA A 86 1.57 -24.19 3.70
N THR A 87 1.81 -24.23 5.02
CA THR A 87 2.75 -25.17 5.64
C THR A 87 2.34 -26.61 5.40
N ASN A 88 1.05 -26.93 5.56
CA ASN A 88 0.54 -28.29 5.36
C ASN A 88 0.52 -28.71 3.88
N THR A 89 0.29 -27.76 2.96
CA THR A 89 0.18 -28.04 1.51
C THR A 89 1.56 -28.13 0.85
N TYR A 90 2.48 -27.24 1.23
CA TYR A 90 3.76 -27.04 0.53
C TYR A 90 4.99 -27.43 1.35
N PHE A 91 4.80 -27.89 2.60
CA PHE A 91 5.84 -28.32 3.53
C PHE A 91 6.83 -27.21 3.88
N TYR A 92 6.32 -26.04 4.27
CA TYR A 92 7.18 -24.90 4.63
C TYR A 92 8.00 -25.17 5.91
N SER A 93 9.29 -24.91 5.81
CA SER A 93 10.21 -24.73 6.92
C SER A 93 10.01 -23.39 7.63
N SER A 94 10.60 -23.23 8.82
CA SER A 94 10.50 -21.99 9.61
C SER A 94 11.01 -20.75 8.86
N ILE A 95 12.02 -20.90 8.00
CA ILE A 95 12.57 -19.78 7.24
C ILE A 95 11.65 -19.36 6.08
N GLU A 96 11.00 -20.32 5.43
CA GLU A 96 10.00 -20.04 4.39
C GLU A 96 8.74 -19.41 4.98
N ILE A 97 8.32 -19.87 6.16
CA ILE A 97 7.25 -19.23 6.95
C ILE A 97 7.61 -17.78 7.22
N PHE A 98 8.83 -17.49 7.71
CA PHE A 98 9.29 -16.13 7.94
C PHE A 98 9.18 -15.28 6.68
N TYR A 99 9.63 -15.78 5.52
CA TYR A 99 9.56 -15.05 4.26
C TYR A 99 8.14 -14.79 3.77
N ALA A 100 7.23 -15.76 3.94
CA ALA A 100 5.83 -15.66 3.55
C ALA A 100 5.07 -14.62 4.40
N ILE A 101 5.34 -14.52 5.71
CA ILE A 101 4.60 -13.63 6.61
C ILE A 101 5.13 -12.18 6.67
N ARG A 102 6.26 -11.87 6.02
CA ARG A 102 6.95 -10.56 6.14
C ARG A 102 6.01 -9.38 5.95
N GLN A 103 5.36 -9.31 4.79
CA GLN A 103 4.50 -8.18 4.42
C GLN A 103 3.32 -7.98 5.37
N TYR A 104 2.75 -9.09 5.87
CA TYR A 104 1.63 -9.06 6.82
C TYR A 104 2.06 -8.61 8.22
N THR A 105 3.30 -8.92 8.61
CA THR A 105 3.89 -8.42 9.86
C THR A 105 3.99 -6.89 9.84
N TRP A 106 4.38 -6.31 8.70
CA TRP A 106 4.50 -4.85 8.57
C TRP A 106 3.17 -4.15 8.75
N VAL A 107 2.07 -4.73 8.23
CA VAL A 107 0.72 -4.16 8.36
C VAL A 107 0.37 -3.89 9.82
N LEU A 108 0.74 -4.78 10.75
CA LEU A 108 0.46 -4.64 12.19
C LEU A 108 1.09 -3.41 12.85
N LEU A 109 2.08 -2.77 12.22
CA LEU A 109 2.66 -1.51 12.70
C LEU A 109 1.63 -0.37 12.77
N PHE A 110 0.42 -0.53 12.23
CA PHE A 110 -0.62 0.48 12.36
C PHE A 110 -0.98 0.73 13.84
N PHE A 111 -0.87 -0.28 14.71
CA PHE A 111 -1.05 -0.12 16.16
C PHE A 111 0.01 0.78 16.77
N VAL A 112 1.26 0.63 16.32
CA VAL A 112 2.38 1.47 16.75
C VAL A 112 2.10 2.92 16.35
N LEU A 113 1.68 3.13 15.10
CA LEU A 113 1.40 4.47 14.59
C LEU A 113 0.24 5.17 15.33
N ILE A 114 -0.87 4.46 15.58
CA ILE A 114 -2.00 5.00 16.36
C ILE A 114 -1.53 5.47 17.74
N TYR A 115 -0.67 4.69 18.38
CA TYR A 115 -0.13 5.05 19.68
C TYR A 115 0.81 6.25 19.61
N LEU A 116 1.69 6.32 18.60
CA LEU A 116 2.57 7.47 18.39
C LEU A 116 1.80 8.76 18.10
N PHE A 117 0.65 8.68 17.43
CA PHE A 117 -0.26 9.81 17.28
C PHE A 117 -0.83 10.26 18.63
N ALA A 118 -0.91 9.37 19.62
CA ALA A 118 -1.33 9.64 20.99
C ALA A 118 -2.65 10.43 21.10
N ASN A 119 -3.59 10.15 20.19
CA ASN A 119 -4.87 10.86 20.07
C ASN A 119 -4.74 12.40 19.95
N ASP A 120 -3.64 12.88 19.37
CA ASP A 120 -3.31 14.29 19.18
C ASP A 120 -2.96 14.58 17.71
N GLU A 121 -3.71 15.50 17.08
CA GLU A 121 -3.49 15.87 15.67
C GLU A 121 -2.11 16.52 15.43
N LYS A 122 -1.55 17.24 16.42
CA LYS A 122 -0.21 17.85 16.28
C LYS A 122 0.88 16.78 16.25
N LYS A 123 0.76 15.77 17.11
CA LYS A 123 1.67 14.61 17.10
C LYS A 123 1.51 13.80 15.83
N MET A 124 0.28 13.54 15.39
CA MET A 124 0.01 12.91 14.10
C MET A 124 0.72 13.66 12.96
N LYS A 125 0.54 14.98 12.87
CA LYS A 125 1.22 15.82 11.88
C LYS A 125 2.75 15.67 11.96
N ARG A 126 3.35 15.74 13.14
CA ARG A 126 4.81 15.58 13.33
C ARG A 126 5.30 14.23 12.82
N ILE A 127 4.63 13.13 13.18
CA ILE A 127 4.98 11.79 12.72
C ILE A 127 4.91 11.71 11.20
N LEU A 128 3.82 12.21 10.60
CA LEU A 128 3.64 12.23 9.15
C LEU A 128 4.67 13.11 8.44
N ASP A 129 4.99 14.29 8.96
CA ASP A 129 6.01 15.20 8.41
C ASP A 129 7.39 14.51 8.36
N ASN A 130 7.77 13.81 9.45
CA ASN A 130 9.02 13.06 9.50
C ASN A 130 9.03 11.88 8.51
N THR A 131 7.91 11.14 8.40
CA THR A 131 7.76 10.06 7.42
C THR A 131 7.88 10.58 5.98
N LEU A 132 7.24 11.71 5.66
CA LEU A 132 7.35 12.36 4.35
C LEU A 132 8.78 12.83 4.07
N SER A 133 9.47 13.39 5.07
CA SER A 133 10.87 13.80 4.93
C SER A 133 11.79 12.61 4.62
N ILE A 134 11.64 11.48 5.32
CA ILE A 134 12.43 10.26 5.04
C ILE A 134 12.18 9.77 3.61
N LEU A 135 10.92 9.74 3.18
CA LEU A 135 10.56 9.39 1.80
C LEU A 135 11.19 10.36 0.79
N SER A 136 11.08 11.67 1.01
CA SER A 136 11.66 12.68 0.11
C SER A 136 13.17 12.52 -0.05
N VAL A 137 13.90 12.20 1.03
CA VAL A 137 15.34 11.90 0.95
C VAL A 137 15.60 10.65 0.10
N SER A 138 14.84 9.56 0.29
CA SER A 138 14.97 8.36 -0.55
C SER A 138 14.69 8.66 -2.03
N LEU A 139 13.62 9.41 -2.33
CA LEU A 139 13.28 9.81 -3.70
C LEU A 139 14.34 10.72 -4.33
N LEU A 140 14.99 11.60 -3.56
CA LEU A 140 16.10 12.41 -4.05
C LEU A 140 17.30 11.54 -4.45
N LEU A 141 17.69 10.57 -3.62
CA LEU A 141 18.76 9.63 -3.95
C LEU A 141 18.44 8.83 -5.22
N ARG A 142 17.20 8.36 -5.34
CA ARG A 142 16.69 7.67 -6.54
C ARG A 142 16.70 8.55 -7.78
N PHE A 143 16.32 9.82 -7.63
CA PHE A 143 16.35 10.79 -8.71
C PHE A 143 17.78 11.03 -9.20
N PHE A 144 18.74 11.23 -8.30
CA PHE A 144 20.16 11.42 -8.67
C PHE A 144 20.75 10.16 -9.31
N SER A 145 20.42 8.99 -8.78
CA SER A 145 20.80 7.70 -9.36
C SER A 145 20.29 7.58 -10.81
N TRP A 146 18.99 7.81 -11.02
CA TRP A 146 18.37 7.80 -12.34
C TRP A 146 18.94 8.86 -13.29
N PHE A 147 19.18 10.08 -12.80
CA PHE A 147 19.73 11.19 -13.58
C PHE A 147 21.15 10.87 -14.05
N SER A 148 22.01 10.39 -13.14
CA SER A 148 23.37 9.98 -13.43
C SER A 148 23.41 8.86 -14.48
N PHE A 149 22.53 7.87 -14.35
CA PHE A 149 22.42 6.80 -15.34
C PHE A 149 21.94 7.30 -16.71
N THR A 150 20.86 8.09 -16.71
CA THR A 150 20.15 8.48 -17.94
C THR A 150 20.99 9.44 -18.78
N PHE A 151 21.55 10.48 -18.14
CA PHE A 151 22.24 11.57 -18.82
C PHE A 151 23.76 11.46 -18.80
N LEU A 152 24.36 10.97 -17.71
CA LEU A 152 25.83 10.89 -17.56
C LEU A 152 26.39 9.50 -17.88
N LYS A 153 25.52 8.50 -18.11
CA LYS A 153 25.89 7.09 -18.31
C LYS A 153 26.73 6.51 -17.16
N ALA A 154 26.56 7.04 -15.96
CA ALA A 154 27.26 6.60 -14.76
C ALA A 154 26.31 5.84 -13.81
N ASN A 155 26.77 4.72 -13.26
CA ASN A 155 26.01 3.86 -12.36
C ASN A 155 26.11 4.31 -10.91
N LEU A 156 25.56 5.49 -10.60
CA LEU A 156 25.46 5.97 -9.22
C LEU A 156 24.39 5.16 -8.47
N PHE A 157 24.77 4.44 -7.40
CA PHE A 157 23.92 3.56 -6.59
C PHE A 157 23.25 2.41 -7.38
N PRO A 158 24.02 1.39 -7.82
CA PRO A 158 23.51 0.30 -8.67
C PRO A 158 22.29 -0.45 -8.09
N ASN A 159 22.26 -0.68 -6.78
CA ASN A 159 21.14 -1.40 -6.13
C ASN A 159 19.82 -0.61 -6.11
N ILE A 160 19.87 0.72 -6.33
CA ILE A 160 18.66 1.51 -6.56
C ILE A 160 18.17 1.33 -8.01
N LEU A 161 19.09 1.37 -8.98
CA LEU A 161 18.77 1.19 -10.40
C LEU A 161 18.27 -0.23 -10.73
N MET A 162 18.79 -1.22 -10.01
CA MET A 162 18.56 -2.66 -10.21
C MET A 162 17.77 -3.30 -9.06
N GLU A 163 16.94 -2.51 -8.37
CA GLU A 163 16.21 -2.94 -7.16
C GLU A 163 15.41 -4.24 -7.34
N PHE A 164 14.85 -4.45 -8.54
CA PHE A 164 14.06 -5.63 -8.92
C PHE A 164 14.77 -6.52 -9.96
N GLY A 165 16.10 -6.48 -10.02
CA GLY A 165 16.90 -7.32 -10.91
C GLY A 165 17.40 -6.56 -12.14
N LYS A 166 17.08 -7.03 -13.35
CA LYS A 166 17.58 -6.44 -14.59
C LYS A 166 17.09 -5.00 -14.78
N LEU A 167 17.89 -4.15 -15.41
CA LEU A 167 17.53 -2.77 -15.73
C LEU A 167 16.23 -2.72 -16.53
N TRP A 168 15.21 -2.05 -15.97
CA TRP A 168 13.92 -1.87 -16.62
C TRP A 168 13.98 -0.69 -17.58
N TYR A 169 14.65 -0.89 -18.71
CA TYR A 169 14.72 0.11 -19.78
C TYR A 169 13.32 0.47 -20.26
N ARG A 170 13.04 1.77 -20.33
CA ARG A 170 11.85 2.27 -21.04
C ARG A 170 12.20 2.55 -22.49
N ASN A 171 13.33 3.23 -22.69
CA ASN A 171 13.92 3.57 -23.97
C ASN A 171 15.42 3.24 -23.91
N GLU A 172 16.13 3.41 -25.01
CA GLU A 172 17.59 3.16 -25.12
C GLU A 172 18.43 3.91 -24.07
N THR A 173 17.94 5.05 -23.59
CA THR A 173 18.70 5.95 -22.72
C THR A 173 18.21 6.04 -21.28
N SER A 174 16.99 5.58 -20.98
CA SER A 174 16.36 5.81 -19.67
C SER A 174 15.74 4.53 -19.11
N ILE A 175 15.94 4.34 -17.81
CA ILE A 175 15.38 3.22 -17.04
C ILE A 175 14.29 3.71 -16.09
N ARG A 176 13.42 2.79 -15.69
CA ARG A 176 12.48 3.02 -14.60
C ARG A 176 13.14 2.72 -13.27
N VAL A 177 12.94 3.62 -12.30
CA VAL A 177 13.31 3.40 -10.90
C VAL A 177 12.05 3.46 -10.06
N ASP A 178 11.84 2.45 -9.22
CA ASP A 178 10.61 2.35 -8.44
C ASP A 178 10.45 3.53 -7.45
N GLY A 179 9.20 3.92 -7.25
CA GLY A 179 8.81 5.04 -6.40
C GLY A 179 8.76 4.73 -4.91
N THR A 180 9.08 3.49 -4.51
CA THR A 180 8.97 2.99 -3.13
C THR A 180 7.52 2.74 -2.68
N PRO A 181 7.32 1.91 -1.65
CA PRO A 181 5.99 1.58 -1.14
C PRO A 181 5.13 2.74 -0.65
N LEU A 182 5.73 3.88 -0.29
CA LEU A 182 5.04 5.00 0.35
C LEU A 182 4.60 6.12 -0.61
N ILE A 183 5.09 6.16 -1.85
CA ILE A 183 4.84 7.31 -2.73
C ILE A 183 3.36 7.59 -2.98
N SER A 184 2.55 6.54 -3.13
CA SER A 184 1.11 6.66 -3.37
C SER A 184 0.39 7.32 -2.20
N ILE A 185 0.57 6.82 -0.97
CA ILE A 185 -0.04 7.43 0.21
C ILE A 185 0.55 8.80 0.52
N ALA A 186 1.85 8.99 0.30
CA ALA A 186 2.54 10.24 0.57
C ALA A 186 2.05 11.39 -0.29
N MET A 187 1.72 11.16 -1.56
CA MET A 187 1.11 12.20 -2.41
C MET A 187 -0.24 12.66 -1.84
N PHE A 188 -1.10 11.72 -1.41
CA PHE A 188 -2.38 12.08 -0.78
C PHE A 188 -2.21 12.80 0.56
N LEU A 189 -1.29 12.35 1.40
CA LEU A 189 -0.99 13.00 2.68
C LEU A 189 -0.45 14.41 2.47
N THR A 190 0.49 14.56 1.54
CA THR A 190 1.08 15.87 1.22
C THR A 190 0.03 16.82 0.68
N PHE A 191 -0.86 16.34 -0.21
CA PHE A 191 -1.97 17.15 -0.70
C PHE A 191 -2.99 17.50 0.40
N TYR A 192 -3.32 16.56 1.28
CA TYR A 192 -4.16 16.82 2.46
C TYR A 192 -3.55 17.88 3.39
N LEU A 193 -2.26 17.74 3.73
CA LEU A 193 -1.53 18.68 4.59
C LEU A 193 -1.45 20.06 3.93
N PHE A 194 -1.24 20.13 2.61
CA PHE A 194 -1.32 21.38 1.85
C PHE A 194 -2.70 22.03 1.97
N LEU A 195 -3.79 21.28 1.76
CA LEU A 195 -5.15 21.82 1.85
C LEU A 195 -5.47 22.32 3.26
N LYS A 196 -5.07 21.57 4.30
CA LYS A 196 -5.38 21.86 5.71
C LYS A 196 -4.53 22.99 6.28
N TYR A 197 -3.22 23.01 6.02
CA TYR A 197 -2.30 23.95 6.65
C TYR A 197 -1.83 25.10 5.72
N ARG A 198 -2.04 24.99 4.40
CA ARG A 198 -1.65 26.00 3.39
C ARG A 198 -0.15 26.34 3.36
N ASP A 199 0.70 25.48 3.90
CA ASP A 199 2.14 25.62 3.83
C ASP A 199 2.67 25.22 2.44
N LYS A 200 3.46 26.11 1.82
CA LYS A 200 4.07 25.91 0.49
C LYS A 200 5.03 24.74 0.46
N LYS A 201 5.65 24.36 1.59
CA LYS A 201 6.52 23.17 1.68
C LYS A 201 5.82 21.92 1.14
N TYR A 202 4.55 21.73 1.46
CA TYR A 202 3.77 20.58 0.99
C TYR A 202 3.52 20.65 -0.52
N LEU A 203 3.26 21.85 -1.06
CA LEU A 203 3.11 22.01 -2.51
C LEU A 203 4.39 21.63 -3.26
N TYR A 204 5.55 22.12 -2.83
CA TYR A 204 6.84 21.77 -3.44
C TYR A 204 7.14 20.27 -3.34
N THR A 205 6.86 19.68 -2.17
CA THR A 205 7.03 18.23 -1.95
C THR A 205 6.13 17.42 -2.88
N LEU A 206 4.86 17.84 -3.06
CA LEU A 206 3.91 17.18 -3.96
C LEU A 206 4.34 17.30 -5.42
N MET A 207 4.76 18.49 -5.86
CA MET A 207 5.26 18.70 -7.22
C MET A 207 6.48 17.82 -7.50
N PHE A 208 7.42 17.73 -6.56
CA PHE A 208 8.57 16.83 -6.68
C PHE A 208 8.14 15.36 -6.81
N MET A 209 7.23 14.89 -5.96
CA MET A 209 6.72 13.50 -6.05
C MET A 209 6.01 13.21 -7.38
N LEU A 210 5.24 14.17 -7.91
CA LEU A 210 4.58 14.06 -9.22
C LEU A 210 5.59 14.02 -10.36
N LEU A 211 6.58 14.91 -10.37
CA LEU A 211 7.65 14.90 -11.36
C LEU A 211 8.45 13.59 -11.31
N PHE A 212 8.77 13.11 -10.10
CA PHE A 212 9.40 11.80 -9.92
C PHE A 212 8.54 10.68 -10.50
N ALA A 213 7.23 10.66 -10.18
CA ALA A 213 6.31 9.65 -10.69
C ALA A 213 6.23 9.66 -12.23
N ILE A 214 6.21 10.83 -12.85
CA ILE A 214 6.08 11.02 -14.30
C ILE A 214 7.38 10.67 -15.04
N PHE A 215 8.54 11.14 -14.57
CA PHE A 215 9.81 11.03 -15.30
C PHE A 215 10.66 9.82 -14.89
N VAL A 216 10.64 9.46 -13.61
CA VAL A 216 11.53 8.42 -13.05
C VAL A 216 10.81 7.08 -12.91
N ASN A 217 9.65 7.06 -12.25
CA ASN A 217 8.90 5.81 -12.04
C ASN A 217 8.17 5.38 -13.32
N GLN A 218 7.54 6.33 -14.03
CA GLN A 218 6.85 6.12 -15.30
C GLN A 218 5.78 5.01 -15.27
N THR A 219 5.19 4.77 -14.10
CA THR A 219 4.18 3.72 -13.90
C THR A 219 2.79 4.32 -14.09
N ARG A 220 2.14 4.03 -15.22
CA ARG A 220 0.78 4.53 -15.55
C ARG A 220 -0.25 4.18 -14.46
N MET A 221 -0.13 2.98 -13.90
CA MET A 221 -0.91 2.47 -12.76
C MET A 221 -0.79 3.30 -11.48
N LEU A 222 0.22 4.19 -11.40
CA LEU A 222 0.54 5.03 -10.25
C LEU A 222 0.38 6.54 -10.53
N ILE A 223 0.26 6.95 -11.78
CA ILE A 223 0.08 8.37 -12.12
C ILE A 223 -1.41 8.69 -12.22
N PHE A 224 -2.14 7.90 -13.02
CA PHE A 224 -3.54 8.20 -13.32
C PHE A 224 -4.46 8.07 -12.10
N PRO A 225 -4.49 6.93 -11.37
CA PRO A 225 -5.37 6.79 -10.21
C PRO A 225 -5.11 7.85 -9.13
N GLN A 226 -3.85 8.26 -8.97
CA GLN A 226 -3.39 9.23 -7.99
C GLN A 226 -3.83 10.65 -8.35
N ILE A 227 -3.60 11.10 -9.58
CA ILE A 227 -4.09 12.41 -10.05
C ILE A 227 -5.61 12.46 -9.96
N PHE A 228 -6.29 11.44 -10.47
CA PHE A 228 -7.75 11.35 -10.44
C PHE A 228 -8.28 11.42 -9.00
N SER A 229 -7.69 10.66 -8.08
CA SER A 229 -8.09 10.65 -6.67
C SER A 229 -7.82 11.98 -5.98
N MET A 230 -6.72 12.68 -6.32
CA MET A 230 -6.45 14.04 -5.82
C MET A 230 -7.45 15.07 -6.37
N ILE A 231 -7.87 14.95 -7.62
CA ILE A 231 -8.96 15.77 -8.17
C ILE A 231 -10.24 15.54 -7.35
N LEU A 232 -10.60 14.28 -7.06
CA LEU A 232 -11.74 13.99 -6.20
C LEU A 232 -11.59 14.57 -4.78
N MET A 233 -10.40 14.48 -4.16
CA MET A 233 -10.14 15.12 -2.87
C MET A 233 -10.44 16.63 -2.93
N TYR A 234 -9.98 17.31 -3.98
CA TYR A 234 -10.20 18.74 -4.17
C TYR A 234 -11.67 19.08 -4.42
N VAL A 235 -12.35 18.32 -5.29
CA VAL A 235 -13.78 18.50 -5.58
C VAL A 235 -14.60 18.35 -4.31
N TYR A 236 -14.39 17.30 -3.52
CA TYR A 236 -15.13 17.11 -2.26
C TYR A 236 -14.72 18.11 -1.16
N HIS A 237 -13.51 18.65 -1.22
CA HIS A 237 -13.12 19.75 -0.35
C HIS A 237 -13.92 21.03 -0.66
N LYS A 238 -14.19 21.29 -1.95
CA LYS A 238 -14.98 22.45 -2.40
C LYS A 238 -16.49 22.22 -2.30
N PHE A 239 -16.95 21.00 -2.57
CA PHE A 239 -18.35 20.61 -2.63
C PHE A 239 -18.64 19.46 -1.65
N PRO A 240 -18.63 19.71 -0.33
CA PRO A 240 -18.68 18.67 0.69
C PRO A 240 -20.00 17.91 0.76
N TYR A 241 -21.08 18.41 0.17
CA TYR A 241 -22.39 17.75 0.22
C TYR A 241 -22.67 16.86 -1.01
N MET A 242 -21.70 16.70 -1.90
CA MET A 242 -21.82 15.81 -3.05
C MET A 242 -22.13 14.37 -2.60
N PRO A 243 -23.12 13.68 -3.20
CA PRO A 243 -23.49 12.34 -2.79
C PRO A 243 -22.36 11.33 -3.01
N LEU A 244 -22.23 10.38 -2.08
CA LEU A 244 -21.21 9.32 -2.14
C LEU A 244 -21.43 8.33 -3.31
N TYR A 245 -22.68 8.10 -3.74
CA TYR A 245 -22.96 7.18 -4.85
C TYR A 245 -22.34 7.66 -6.17
N LEU A 246 -22.22 8.98 -6.34
CA LEU A 246 -21.67 9.59 -7.54
C LEU A 246 -20.17 9.28 -7.67
N LEU A 247 -19.45 9.11 -6.55
CA LEU A 247 -18.08 8.61 -6.55
C LEU A 247 -17.99 7.18 -7.11
N PHE A 248 -18.91 6.29 -6.73
CA PHE A 248 -18.91 4.92 -7.26
C PHE A 248 -19.20 4.88 -8.76
N VAL A 249 -20.06 5.77 -9.26
CA VAL A 249 -20.30 5.92 -10.71
C VAL A 249 -19.02 6.39 -11.41
N ILE A 250 -18.36 7.44 -10.92
CA ILE A 250 -17.14 7.97 -11.57
C ILE A 250 -15.99 6.95 -11.47
N VAL A 251 -15.82 6.29 -10.32
CA VAL A 251 -14.84 5.22 -10.14
C VAL A 251 -15.15 4.04 -11.06
N GLY A 252 -16.41 3.64 -11.20
CA GLY A 252 -16.83 2.57 -12.12
C GLY A 252 -16.49 2.90 -13.57
N ILE A 253 -16.79 4.13 -14.01
CA ILE A 253 -16.40 4.63 -15.34
C ILE A 253 -14.88 4.61 -15.50
N SER A 254 -14.15 5.08 -14.49
CA SER A 254 -12.68 5.09 -14.50
C SER A 254 -12.12 3.68 -14.61
N CYS A 255 -12.59 2.73 -13.80
CA CYS A 255 -12.21 1.32 -13.85
C CYS A 255 -12.53 0.67 -15.19
N PHE A 256 -13.68 1.00 -15.81
CA PHE A 256 -14.04 0.50 -17.13
C PHE A 256 -12.99 0.92 -18.18
N PHE A 257 -12.66 2.21 -18.28
CA PHE A 257 -11.60 2.67 -19.18
C PHE A 257 -10.25 2.03 -18.85
N PHE A 258 -9.98 1.79 -17.57
CA PHE A 258 -8.72 1.30 -17.07
C PHE A 258 -8.48 -0.21 -17.32
N LEU A 259 -9.54 -1.02 -17.27
CA LEU A 259 -9.50 -2.47 -17.56
C LEU A 259 -9.46 -2.80 -19.05
N GLY A 260 -9.07 -1.82 -19.89
CA GLY A 260 -9.10 -1.97 -21.33
C GLY A 260 -10.49 -1.79 -21.91
N GLY A 261 -11.44 -1.13 -21.23
CA GLY A 261 -12.74 -0.76 -21.84
C GLY A 261 -12.57 0.11 -23.07
N SER A 262 -11.51 0.92 -23.16
CA SER A 262 -11.14 1.65 -24.38
C SER A 262 -10.57 0.74 -25.48
N GLU A 263 -9.86 -0.33 -25.11
CA GLU A 263 -9.38 -1.37 -26.04
C GLU A 263 -10.50 -2.33 -26.42
N TRP A 264 -11.49 -2.57 -25.57
CA TRP A 264 -12.73 -3.26 -25.89
C TRP A 264 -13.59 -2.43 -26.84
N PHE A 265 -13.68 -1.12 -26.62
CA PHE A 265 -14.35 -0.19 -27.52
C PHE A 265 -13.61 -0.05 -28.85
N LYS A 266 -12.26 0.04 -28.82
CA LYS A 266 -11.42 -0.02 -30.03
C LYS A 266 -11.53 -1.36 -30.73
N ASN A 267 -11.42 -2.49 -30.05
CA ASN A 267 -11.58 -3.83 -30.63
C ASN A 267 -13.00 -4.10 -31.11
N TRP A 268 -14.02 -3.45 -30.55
CA TRP A 268 -15.40 -3.48 -31.07
C TRP A 268 -15.54 -2.65 -32.35
N ILE A 269 -14.81 -1.53 -32.45
CA ILE A 269 -14.67 -0.72 -33.67
C ILE A 269 -13.74 -1.39 -34.72
N ASP A 270 -12.68 -2.06 -34.28
CA ASP A 270 -11.65 -2.74 -35.09
C ASP A 270 -12.09 -4.17 -35.46
N ALA A 271 -13.07 -4.75 -34.76
CA ALA A 271 -13.80 -5.95 -35.19
C ALA A 271 -14.57 -5.73 -36.50
N PHE A 272 -14.76 -4.47 -36.91
CA PHE A 272 -15.19 -4.14 -38.27
C PHE A 272 -14.03 -4.05 -39.28
N ASN A 273 -12.76 -3.99 -38.86
CA ASN A 273 -11.65 -3.53 -39.71
C ASN A 273 -10.30 -4.28 -39.66
N ASN A 274 -10.08 -5.31 -38.84
CA ASN A 274 -9.13 -6.44 -39.03
C ASN A 274 -8.57 -6.96 -37.71
N GLY A 275 -8.47 -8.29 -37.61
CA GLY A 275 -7.92 -9.00 -36.47
C GLY A 275 -6.39 -8.90 -36.40
N THR A 276 -5.88 -8.28 -35.34
CA THR A 276 -4.49 -8.45 -34.93
C THR A 276 -4.40 -8.78 -33.44
N SER A 277 -3.53 -9.74 -33.12
CA SER A 277 -3.32 -10.32 -31.80
C SER A 277 -2.48 -9.40 -30.90
N ASP A 278 -3.04 -9.01 -29.76
CA ASP A 278 -2.44 -8.07 -28.81
C ASP A 278 -1.49 -8.76 -27.82
N MET A 279 -0.23 -8.30 -27.77
CA MET A 279 0.83 -8.79 -26.88
C MET A 279 0.87 -8.08 -25.51
N GLY A 280 -0.08 -7.20 -25.19
CA GLY A 280 -0.21 -6.55 -23.87
C GLY A 280 -1.27 -7.21 -22.97
N LEU A 281 -2.55 -7.06 -23.32
CA LEU A 281 -3.67 -7.61 -22.55
C LEU A 281 -3.73 -9.14 -22.59
N GLY A 282 -3.25 -9.76 -23.68
CA GLY A 282 -3.26 -11.21 -23.86
C GLY A 282 -2.54 -11.97 -22.74
N TYR A 283 -1.37 -11.50 -22.29
CA TYR A 283 -0.62 -12.14 -21.20
C TYR A 283 -1.35 -12.06 -19.86
N ARG A 284 -1.95 -10.90 -19.53
CA ARG A 284 -2.73 -10.74 -18.29
C ARG A 284 -3.95 -11.66 -18.26
N TYR A 285 -4.61 -11.84 -19.40
CA TYR A 285 -5.72 -12.79 -19.51
C TYR A 285 -5.26 -14.23 -19.29
N TRP A 286 -4.08 -14.61 -19.80
CA TRP A 286 -3.49 -15.92 -19.58
C TRP A 286 -3.11 -16.16 -18.12
N GLU A 287 -2.47 -15.19 -17.46
CA GLU A 287 -2.15 -15.23 -16.03
C GLU A 287 -3.43 -15.35 -15.19
N LEU A 288 -4.42 -14.52 -15.48
CA LEU A 288 -5.72 -14.55 -14.82
C LEU A 288 -6.37 -15.93 -14.96
N LYS A 289 -6.42 -16.47 -16.19
CA LYS A 289 -6.99 -17.80 -16.46
C LYS A 289 -6.25 -18.89 -15.70
N TYR A 290 -4.92 -18.83 -15.65
CA TYR A 290 -4.10 -19.80 -14.91
C TYR A 290 -4.44 -19.76 -13.41
N TYR A 291 -4.34 -18.61 -12.78
CA TYR A 291 -4.54 -18.51 -11.33
C TYR A 291 -5.98 -18.75 -10.89
N LEU A 292 -6.97 -18.32 -11.68
CA LEU A 292 -8.37 -18.67 -11.43
C LEU A 292 -8.62 -20.17 -11.65
N GLY A 293 -7.92 -20.80 -12.60
CA GLY A 293 -7.97 -22.25 -12.82
C GLY A 293 -7.46 -23.05 -11.63
N LEU A 294 -6.57 -22.50 -10.79
CA LEU A 294 -6.12 -23.14 -9.56
C LEU A 294 -7.17 -23.15 -8.43
N LEU A 295 -8.25 -22.37 -8.59
CA LEU A 295 -9.32 -22.22 -7.59
C LEU A 295 -10.50 -23.19 -7.79
N THR A 296 -10.35 -24.19 -8.68
CA THR A 296 -11.30 -25.29 -8.84
C THR A 296 -11.40 -26.16 -7.58
N ASP A 297 -12.37 -27.08 -7.53
CA ASP A 297 -12.54 -28.04 -6.44
C ASP A 297 -12.68 -27.38 -5.06
N TYR A 298 -13.52 -26.34 -4.98
CA TYR A 298 -13.79 -25.57 -3.75
C TYR A 298 -12.58 -24.83 -3.16
N ARG A 299 -11.44 -24.79 -3.86
CA ARG A 299 -10.26 -24.04 -3.41
C ARG A 299 -10.51 -22.53 -3.37
N TRP A 300 -11.44 -22.00 -4.16
CA TRP A 300 -11.88 -20.60 -4.07
C TRP A 300 -12.41 -20.17 -2.68
N ILE A 301 -12.93 -21.11 -1.87
CA ILE A 301 -13.43 -20.81 -0.52
C ILE A 301 -12.27 -20.43 0.41
N ASN A 302 -11.23 -21.25 0.40
CA ASN A 302 -10.12 -21.17 1.36
C ASN A 302 -8.84 -20.58 0.77
N GLY A 303 -8.76 -20.38 -0.55
CA GLY A 303 -7.54 -20.00 -1.25
C GLY A 303 -6.49 -21.12 -1.29
N LEU A 304 -5.31 -20.80 -1.81
CA LEU A 304 -4.18 -21.72 -1.92
C LEU A 304 -3.25 -21.71 -0.70
N GLY A 305 -3.47 -20.82 0.27
CA GLY A 305 -2.47 -20.48 1.29
C GLY A 305 -1.53 -19.38 0.81
N ILE A 306 -0.76 -18.79 1.74
CA ILE A 306 0.23 -17.76 1.41
C ILE A 306 1.34 -18.40 0.57
N LEU A 307 1.56 -17.88 -0.63
CA LEU A 307 2.58 -18.38 -1.55
C LEU A 307 3.89 -17.60 -1.37
N THR A 308 5.03 -18.29 -1.46
CA THR A 308 6.36 -17.68 -1.42
C THR A 308 7.28 -18.26 -2.47
N SER A 309 8.07 -17.41 -3.13
CA SER A 309 9.08 -17.84 -4.10
C SER A 309 10.29 -18.53 -3.45
N SER A 310 10.39 -18.50 -2.12
CA SER A 310 11.47 -19.16 -1.38
C SER A 310 11.29 -20.67 -1.20
N ASN A 311 10.09 -21.20 -1.46
CA ASN A 311 9.80 -22.63 -1.36
C ASN A 311 9.62 -23.22 -2.78
N PRO A 312 10.28 -24.33 -3.14
CA PRO A 312 10.19 -24.92 -4.47
C PRO A 312 8.76 -25.24 -4.92
N ASN A 313 7.94 -25.86 -4.06
CA ASN A 313 6.57 -26.27 -4.40
C ASN A 313 5.68 -25.05 -4.68
N SER A 314 5.77 -24.04 -3.83
CA SER A 314 5.06 -22.79 -4.02
C SER A 314 5.61 -21.96 -5.17
N TYR A 315 6.92 -22.05 -5.44
CA TYR A 315 7.57 -21.34 -6.55
C TYR A 315 7.06 -21.84 -7.90
N PHE A 316 6.88 -23.16 -8.08
CA PHE A 316 6.30 -23.71 -9.30
C PHE A 316 4.89 -23.17 -9.58
N ILE A 317 4.09 -22.94 -8.54
CA ILE A 317 2.75 -22.34 -8.66
C ILE A 317 2.85 -20.86 -9.05
N LEU A 318 3.75 -20.10 -8.43
CA LEU A 318 3.96 -18.69 -8.74
C LEU A 318 4.55 -18.47 -10.14
N PHE A 319 5.37 -19.41 -10.62
CA PHE A 319 6.01 -19.28 -11.92
C PHE A 319 5.08 -19.68 -13.07
N GLY A 320 4.16 -20.61 -12.83
CA GLY A 320 3.20 -21.11 -13.81
C GLY A 320 3.78 -22.12 -14.81
N PRO A 321 2.94 -22.74 -15.65
CA PRO A 321 3.35 -23.70 -16.66
C PRO A 321 3.99 -23.01 -17.88
N GLY A 322 5.24 -23.34 -18.20
CA GLY A 322 5.88 -23.00 -19.48
C GLY A 322 7.15 -22.15 -19.38
N ARG A 323 7.54 -21.53 -20.50
CA ARG A 323 8.77 -20.71 -20.64
C ARG A 323 8.61 -19.23 -20.26
N VAL A 324 7.41 -18.81 -19.83
CA VAL A 324 7.08 -17.40 -19.53
C VAL A 324 6.75 -17.28 -18.04
N GLN A 325 7.45 -16.39 -17.34
CA GLN A 325 7.23 -16.11 -15.92
C GLN A 325 5.89 -15.41 -15.71
N MET A 326 5.02 -15.98 -14.87
CA MET A 326 3.75 -15.37 -14.47
C MET A 326 3.94 -14.45 -13.24
N TYR A 327 3.19 -13.35 -13.18
CA TYR A 327 3.27 -12.37 -12.09
C TYR A 327 1.94 -12.26 -11.35
N LEU A 328 1.77 -13.06 -10.27
CA LEU A 328 0.58 -12.97 -9.42
C LEU A 328 0.36 -11.55 -8.85
N ASP A 329 1.45 -10.84 -8.54
CA ASP A 329 1.44 -9.48 -7.99
C ASP A 329 0.77 -8.44 -8.91
N ASP A 330 0.66 -8.74 -10.21
CA ASP A 330 0.04 -7.87 -11.22
C ASP A 330 -1.48 -8.03 -11.33
N LEU A 331 -2.06 -9.01 -10.62
CA LEU A 331 -3.51 -9.31 -10.65
C LEU A 331 -4.30 -8.64 -9.51
N GLY A 332 -3.65 -7.74 -8.76
CA GLY A 332 -4.34 -6.90 -7.79
C GLY A 332 -5.09 -7.67 -6.69
N PHE A 333 -6.37 -7.39 -6.50
CA PHE A 333 -7.25 -8.09 -5.56
C PHE A 333 -7.25 -9.60 -5.78
N ILE A 334 -7.07 -10.05 -7.02
CA ILE A 334 -7.08 -11.47 -7.38
C ILE A 334 -5.87 -12.17 -6.80
N GLU A 335 -4.71 -11.50 -6.66
CA GLU A 335 -3.55 -12.03 -5.91
C GLU A 335 -3.96 -12.47 -4.51
N LEU A 336 -4.66 -11.59 -3.79
CA LEU A 336 -5.12 -11.86 -2.44
C LEU A 336 -6.22 -12.93 -2.44
N PHE A 337 -7.16 -12.89 -3.38
CA PHE A 337 -8.23 -13.89 -3.49
C PHE A 337 -7.69 -15.29 -3.79
N VAL A 338 -6.67 -15.41 -4.63
CA VAL A 338 -6.02 -16.69 -4.94
C VAL A 338 -5.38 -17.30 -3.69
N GLN A 339 -4.72 -16.47 -2.87
CA GLN A 339 -4.06 -16.95 -1.65
C GLN A 339 -5.01 -17.14 -0.46
N PHE A 340 -5.99 -16.25 -0.28
CA PHE A 340 -6.84 -16.19 0.92
C PHE A 340 -8.29 -16.65 0.72
N GLY A 341 -8.74 -16.86 -0.52
CA GLY A 341 -10.12 -17.20 -0.84
C GLY A 341 -11.11 -16.13 -0.36
N LEU A 342 -12.23 -16.56 0.23
CA LEU A 342 -13.27 -15.66 0.76
C LEU A 342 -12.76 -14.72 1.86
N LEU A 343 -11.66 -15.06 2.56
CA LEU A 343 -11.06 -14.16 3.55
C LEU A 343 -10.53 -12.87 2.91
N ALA A 344 -10.14 -12.90 1.62
CA ALA A 344 -9.73 -11.70 0.89
C ALA A 344 -10.86 -10.66 0.81
N ILE A 345 -12.11 -11.12 0.66
CA ILE A 345 -13.30 -10.25 0.62
C ILE A 345 -13.46 -9.54 1.96
N PHE A 346 -13.25 -10.23 3.08
CA PHE A 346 -13.26 -9.58 4.39
C PHE A 346 -12.15 -8.54 4.52
N LEU A 347 -10.90 -8.88 4.13
CA LEU A 347 -9.75 -8.01 4.28
C LEU A 347 -9.91 -6.68 3.51
N TYR A 348 -10.34 -6.74 2.25
CA TYR A 348 -10.65 -5.54 1.46
C TYR A 348 -11.96 -4.87 1.89
N GLY A 349 -13.01 -5.67 2.09
CA GLY A 349 -14.36 -5.20 2.40
C GLY A 349 -14.44 -4.46 3.72
N TYR A 350 -13.74 -4.91 4.75
CA TYR A 350 -13.71 -4.23 6.04
C TYR A 350 -13.04 -2.85 5.96
N LEU A 351 -11.94 -2.74 5.20
CA LEU A 351 -11.26 -1.46 4.97
C LEU A 351 -12.20 -0.47 4.25
N LEU A 352 -12.85 -0.91 3.18
CA LEU A 352 -13.81 -0.10 2.42
C LEU A 352 -15.04 0.28 3.26
N TYR A 353 -15.53 -0.64 4.09
CA TYR A 353 -16.60 -0.38 5.06
C TYR A 353 -16.20 0.72 6.05
N MET A 354 -15.00 0.62 6.64
CA MET A 354 -14.51 1.61 7.60
C MET A 354 -14.33 2.99 6.95
N LEU A 355 -13.77 3.06 5.74
CA LEU A 355 -13.68 4.31 4.97
C LEU A 355 -15.06 4.91 4.71
N THR A 356 -16.01 4.10 4.22
CA THR A 356 -17.39 4.54 3.95
C THR A 356 -18.06 5.06 5.22
N LYS A 357 -17.90 4.35 6.34
CA LYS A 357 -18.42 4.73 7.65
C LYS A 357 -17.85 6.08 8.10
N LEU A 358 -16.55 6.29 7.99
CA LEU A 358 -15.90 7.55 8.35
C LEU A 358 -16.38 8.71 7.47
N ILE A 359 -16.38 8.54 6.15
CA ILE A 359 -16.81 9.57 5.21
C ILE A 359 -18.26 9.99 5.50
N ARG A 360 -19.14 9.03 5.82
CA ARG A 360 -20.54 9.32 6.18
C ARG A 360 -20.70 10.05 7.51
N ARG A 361 -19.83 9.81 8.49
CA ARG A 361 -19.85 10.48 9.80
C ARG A 361 -19.22 11.87 9.76
N MET A 362 -18.24 12.09 8.89
CA MET A 362 -17.50 13.36 8.75
C MET A 362 -18.22 14.42 7.89
N LYS A 363 -19.54 14.61 8.07
CA LYS A 363 -20.32 15.58 7.28
C LYS A 363 -20.13 17.04 7.71
N THR A 364 -19.66 17.28 8.92
CA THR A 364 -19.48 18.62 9.48
C THR A 364 -18.28 19.35 8.86
N LYS A 365 -18.38 20.69 8.73
CA LYS A 365 -17.29 21.54 8.20
C LYS A 365 -15.93 21.32 8.89
N GLN A 366 -15.93 20.96 10.19
CA GLN A 366 -14.71 20.69 10.95
C GLN A 366 -13.83 19.58 10.35
N TYR A 367 -14.44 18.54 9.74
CA TYR A 367 -13.73 17.36 9.24
C TYR A 367 -13.64 17.34 7.70
N ILE A 368 -13.80 18.49 7.05
CA ILE A 368 -13.87 18.56 5.58
C ILE A 368 -12.58 18.06 4.93
N TYR A 369 -11.42 18.38 5.50
CA TYR A 369 -10.12 17.99 4.96
C TYR A 369 -9.88 16.48 5.10
N GLU A 370 -10.21 15.93 6.27
CA GLU A 370 -10.10 14.51 6.60
C GLU A 370 -11.04 13.68 5.73
N ARG A 371 -12.27 14.17 5.56
CA ARG A 371 -13.26 13.55 4.68
C ARG A 371 -12.78 13.53 3.23
N SER A 372 -12.26 14.65 2.73
CA SER A 372 -11.67 14.71 1.39
C SER A 372 -10.54 13.69 1.23
N LEU A 373 -9.63 13.59 2.22
CA LEU A 373 -8.56 12.59 2.22
C LEU A 373 -9.11 11.17 2.11
N PHE A 374 -10.09 10.78 2.94
CA PHE A 374 -10.64 9.43 2.91
C PHE A 374 -11.37 9.11 1.60
N ILE A 375 -12.01 10.10 0.97
CA ILE A 375 -12.61 9.96 -0.36
C ILE A 375 -11.53 9.69 -1.41
N GLY A 376 -10.44 10.45 -1.40
CA GLY A 376 -9.30 10.21 -2.29
C GLY A 376 -8.70 8.82 -2.11
N LEU A 377 -8.48 8.41 -0.86
CA LEU A 377 -7.96 7.08 -0.54
C LEU A 377 -8.90 5.97 -1.01
N MET A 378 -10.20 6.12 -0.78
CA MET A 378 -11.21 5.16 -1.21
C MET A 378 -11.26 5.05 -2.74
N ALA A 379 -11.26 6.17 -3.46
CA ALA A 379 -11.20 6.16 -4.92
C ALA A 379 -9.94 5.48 -5.44
N ASN A 380 -8.78 5.79 -4.87
CA ASN A 380 -7.51 5.20 -5.28
C ASN A 380 -7.50 3.68 -5.05
N ILE A 381 -7.96 3.22 -3.88
CA ILE A 381 -8.06 1.78 -3.56
C ILE A 381 -8.95 1.08 -4.58
N LEU A 382 -10.12 1.64 -4.90
CA LEU A 382 -11.05 1.01 -5.84
C LEU A 382 -10.51 0.97 -7.28
N ILE A 383 -9.88 2.05 -7.75
CA ILE A 383 -9.32 2.12 -9.11
C ILE A 383 -8.11 1.20 -9.28
N THR A 384 -7.27 1.12 -8.24
CA THR A 384 -6.05 0.30 -8.29
C THR A 384 -6.30 -1.17 -7.96
N ALA A 385 -7.38 -1.50 -7.26
CA ALA A 385 -7.68 -2.86 -6.81
C ALA A 385 -7.59 -3.93 -7.92
N PRO A 386 -8.02 -3.72 -9.18
CA PRO A 386 -7.93 -4.76 -10.20
C PRO A 386 -6.51 -5.12 -10.64
N SER A 387 -5.52 -4.30 -10.32
CA SER A 387 -4.14 -4.49 -10.81
C SER A 387 -3.09 -4.40 -9.72
N LEU A 388 -3.43 -3.84 -8.56
CA LEU A 388 -2.49 -3.62 -7.46
C LEU A 388 -3.09 -4.11 -6.14
N ASN A 389 -2.44 -5.10 -5.54
CA ASN A 389 -2.80 -5.57 -4.21
C ASN A 389 -2.26 -4.59 -3.17
N ILE A 390 -3.11 -4.07 -2.29
CA ILE A 390 -2.69 -3.18 -1.21
C ILE A 390 -1.97 -3.94 -0.09
N PHE A 391 -2.18 -5.25 0.02
CA PHE A 391 -1.48 -6.13 0.96
C PHE A 391 -0.16 -6.69 0.41
N GLY A 392 0.13 -6.47 -0.88
CA GLY A 392 1.36 -6.94 -1.51
C GLY A 392 2.62 -6.26 -0.94
N SER A 393 3.77 -6.88 -1.17
CA SER A 393 5.04 -6.49 -0.53
C SER A 393 5.46 -5.05 -0.84
N GLN A 394 5.10 -4.56 -2.03
CA GLN A 394 5.40 -3.18 -2.44
C GLN A 394 4.43 -2.14 -1.88
N ARG A 395 3.34 -2.51 -1.19
CA ARG A 395 2.26 -1.55 -0.79
C ARG A 395 1.75 -1.74 0.63
N SER A 396 2.02 -2.88 1.25
CA SER A 396 1.64 -3.20 2.63
C SER A 396 2.09 -2.14 3.65
N TYR A 397 3.24 -1.50 3.45
CA TYR A 397 3.68 -0.42 4.33
C TYR A 397 2.87 0.88 4.14
N SER A 398 2.32 1.17 2.95
CA SER A 398 1.32 2.25 2.78
C SER A 398 0.05 1.96 3.57
N LEU A 399 -0.38 0.69 3.61
CA LEU A 399 -1.57 0.26 4.34
C LEU A 399 -1.44 0.53 5.84
N VAL A 400 -0.24 0.44 6.42
CA VAL A 400 0.04 0.80 7.83
C VAL A 400 -0.46 2.21 8.15
N ILE A 401 -0.12 3.18 7.29
CA ILE A 401 -0.49 4.59 7.50
C ILE A 401 -1.99 4.79 7.27
N ILE A 402 -2.56 4.15 6.23
CA ILE A 402 -3.99 4.22 5.93
C ILE A 402 -4.81 3.69 7.12
N LEU A 403 -4.50 2.49 7.61
CA LEU A 403 -5.22 1.87 8.74
C LEU A 403 -5.09 2.71 10.01
N ALA A 404 -3.89 3.21 10.30
CA ALA A 404 -3.67 4.02 11.48
C ALA A 404 -4.48 5.32 11.45
N MET A 405 -4.56 6.02 10.31
CA MET A 405 -5.43 7.19 10.17
C MET A 405 -6.91 6.84 10.30
N VAL A 406 -7.35 5.77 9.63
CA VAL A 406 -8.76 5.30 9.70
C VAL A 406 -9.16 5.05 11.14
N PHE A 407 -8.36 4.31 11.90
CA PHE A 407 -8.70 3.97 13.28
C PHE A 407 -8.45 5.10 14.28
N PHE A 408 -7.48 5.98 14.03
CA PHE A 408 -7.31 7.22 14.79
C PHE A 408 -8.58 8.09 14.71
N TYR A 409 -9.08 8.32 13.49
CA TYR A 409 -10.26 9.14 13.30
C TYR A 409 -11.57 8.46 13.73
N ASP A 410 -11.68 7.14 13.61
CA ASP A 410 -12.83 6.40 14.18
C ASP A 410 -12.89 6.55 15.71
N TYR A 411 -11.72 6.54 16.38
CA TYR A 411 -11.64 6.79 17.82
C TYR A 411 -12.01 8.24 18.17
N GLN A 412 -11.45 9.23 17.48
CA GLN A 412 -11.73 10.66 17.73
C GLN A 412 -13.22 10.98 17.61
N LEU A 413 -13.88 10.47 16.56
CA LEU A 413 -15.32 10.68 16.37
C LEU A 413 -16.16 10.04 17.49
N LYS A 414 -15.87 8.79 17.89
CA LYS A 414 -16.57 8.14 19.00
C LYS A 414 -16.39 8.88 20.33
N ARG A 415 -15.18 9.38 20.60
CA ARG A 415 -14.90 10.14 21.83
C ARG A 415 -15.67 11.45 21.87
N LYS A 416 -15.88 12.10 20.72
CA LYS A 416 -16.67 13.32 20.62
C LYS A 416 -18.17 13.04 20.83
N ASP A 417 -18.70 11.98 20.24
CA ASP A 417 -20.10 11.59 20.41
C ASP A 417 -20.42 11.31 21.90
N ASN A 418 -19.54 10.60 22.61
CA ASN A 418 -19.68 10.32 24.04
C ASN A 418 -19.51 11.54 24.96
N LYS A 419 -19.01 12.67 24.46
CA LYS A 419 -18.92 13.93 25.23
C LYS A 419 -20.15 14.82 25.02
N ASN A 420 -20.91 14.56 23.97
CA ASN A 420 -22.03 15.39 23.52
C ASN A 420 -23.40 14.72 23.76
N GLY A 421 -23.42 13.46 24.15
CA GLY A 421 -24.58 12.75 24.69
C GLY A 421 -24.34 12.41 26.15
#